data_AF-A0A516IS81-F1
#
_entry.id   AF-A0A516IS81-F1
#
_cell.length_a   1.000
_cell.length_b   1.000
_cell.length_c   1.000
_cell.angle_alpha   90.00
_cell.angle_beta   90.00
_cell.angle_gamma   90.00
#
_symmetry.space_group_name_H-M   'P 1'
#
loop_
_entity.id
_entity.type
_entity.pdbx_description
1 polymer ?
#
loop_
_entity_poly.entity_id
_entity_poly.type
_entity_poly.pdbx_seq_one_letter_code
_entity_poly.pdbx_strand_id
1 'polypeptide(L)'
;MYRMTAKFLFGPAAAAMMLTTPAFGQAATAAGQTQAARAADDNRLICKKEAPTGTRFGKRVCHTKAEWDQIRAQSQRDAKEMIDRPKIDDSRG
;
A
#
# COMPACT_ATOMS: atom_id res chain seq x y z
N MET A 1 16.75 -20.01 -18.09
CA MET A 1 17.72 -19.39 -17.16
C MET A 1 18.28 -20.53 -16.31
N TYR A 2 19.56 -20.87 -16.18
CA TYR A 2 20.84 -20.21 -16.47
C TYR A 2 21.91 -21.32 -16.48
N ARG A 3 22.75 -21.44 -17.51
CA ARG A 3 24.08 -22.06 -17.40
C ARG A 3 25.02 -21.36 -18.37
N MET A 4 25.70 -20.35 -17.83
CA MET A 4 26.86 -19.71 -18.41
C MET A 4 27.96 -20.75 -18.68
N THR A 5 28.34 -20.90 -19.94
CA THR A 5 29.62 -21.51 -20.32
C THR A 5 30.68 -20.43 -20.42
N ALA A 6 31.68 -20.59 -19.57
CA ALA A 6 32.93 -19.84 -19.50
C ALA A 6 33.81 -19.99 -20.76
N LYS A 7 34.79 -19.07 -20.86
CA LYS A 7 35.85 -18.83 -21.89
C LYS A 7 35.51 -17.56 -22.68
N PHE A 8 36.28 -16.49 -22.66
CA PHE A 8 37.72 -16.35 -22.90
C PHE A 8 38.26 -15.20 -22.02
N LEU A 9 39.24 -15.42 -21.15
CA LEU A 9 40.68 -15.47 -21.39
C LEU A 9 41.28 -14.16 -21.96
N PHE A 10 42.21 -13.61 -21.15
CA PHE A 10 43.35 -12.74 -21.47
C PHE A 10 43.16 -11.21 -21.53
N GLY A 11 43.58 -10.55 -20.45
CA GLY A 11 44.04 -9.15 -20.41
C GLY A 11 44.94 -8.96 -19.17
N PRO A 12 46.23 -8.58 -19.31
CA PRO A 12 47.18 -8.62 -18.22
C PRO A 12 47.24 -7.30 -17.44
N ALA A 13 47.93 -7.39 -16.29
CA ALA A 13 48.51 -6.31 -15.50
C ALA A 13 47.67 -5.71 -14.35
N ALA A 14 48.20 -6.02 -13.16
CA ALA A 14 48.35 -5.15 -12.00
C ALA A 14 47.24 -5.07 -10.95
N ALA A 15 47.74 -5.21 -9.71
CA ALA A 15 47.28 -4.58 -8.49
C ALA A 15 46.24 -5.33 -7.62
N ALA A 16 46.82 -5.92 -6.58
CA ALA A 16 46.48 -5.65 -5.18
C ALA A 16 45.17 -6.23 -4.61
N MET A 17 45.40 -7.10 -3.61
CA MET A 17 44.53 -7.41 -2.47
C MET A 17 43.33 -6.48 -2.31
N MET A 18 42.11 -7.00 -2.51
CA MET A 18 40.92 -6.36 -1.98
C MET A 18 40.46 -7.10 -0.73
N LEU A 19 40.66 -6.40 0.38
CA LEU A 19 40.17 -6.68 1.71
C LEU A 19 38.67 -7.01 1.65
N THR A 20 38.30 -8.15 2.22
CA THR A 20 36.93 -8.50 2.57
C THR A 20 36.41 -7.52 3.61
N THR A 21 35.70 -6.48 3.19
CA THR A 21 34.85 -5.65 4.04
C THR A 21 33.51 -6.34 4.23
N PRO A 22 33.17 -6.83 5.44
CA PRO A 22 31.80 -7.24 5.72
C PRO A 22 30.93 -5.97 5.81
N ALA A 23 30.28 -5.63 4.71
CA ALA A 23 29.22 -4.63 4.67
C ALA A 23 27.91 -5.21 5.25
N PHE A 24 27.91 -5.54 6.54
CA PHE A 24 26.69 -5.87 7.28
C PHE A 24 26.33 -4.68 8.17
N GLY A 25 25.43 -3.81 7.70
CA GLY A 25 25.01 -2.68 8.53
C GLY A 25 24.12 -1.60 7.89
N GLN A 26 23.37 -1.87 6.82
CA GLN A 26 22.47 -0.86 6.20
C GLN A 26 21.02 -1.32 6.01
N ALA A 27 20.62 -2.46 6.57
CA ALA A 27 19.23 -2.93 6.43
C ALA A 27 18.25 -2.29 7.44
N ALA A 28 18.74 -1.81 8.60
CA ALA A 28 17.88 -1.27 9.65
C ALA A 28 17.37 0.16 9.37
N THR A 29 18.13 0.98 8.63
CA THR A 29 17.79 2.37 8.34
C THR A 29 16.72 2.51 7.24
N ALA A 30 16.70 1.62 6.25
CA ALA A 30 15.72 1.66 5.16
C ALA A 30 14.29 1.34 5.62
N ALA A 31 14.14 0.40 6.56
CA ALA A 31 12.84 0.04 7.13
C ALA A 31 12.23 1.18 7.97
N GLY A 32 13.04 1.85 8.79
CA GLY A 32 12.59 2.98 9.62
C GLY A 32 12.14 4.20 8.82
N GLN A 33 12.85 4.52 7.73
CA GLN A 33 12.49 5.64 6.85
C GLN A 33 11.17 5.38 6.09
N THR A 34 10.94 4.14 5.68
CA THR A 34 9.69 3.74 4.99
C THR A 34 8.48 3.84 5.92
N GLN A 35 8.64 3.45 7.19
CA GLN A 35 7.55 3.49 8.16
C GLN A 35 7.18 4.93 8.55
N ALA A 36 8.17 5.82 8.72
CA ALA A 36 7.93 7.23 8.96
C ALA A 36 7.23 7.92 7.76
N ALA A 37 7.63 7.59 6.53
CA ALA A 37 6.98 8.12 5.32
C ALA A 37 5.52 7.65 5.19
N ARG A 38 5.23 6.39 5.54
CA ARG A 38 3.86 5.85 5.53
C ARG A 38 2.97 6.51 6.58
N ALA A 39 3.48 6.68 7.80
CA ALA A 39 2.76 7.39 8.86
C ALA A 39 2.46 8.86 8.50
N ALA A 40 3.36 9.52 7.77
CA ALA A 40 3.11 10.87 7.27
C ALA A 40 1.99 10.92 6.20
N ASP A 41 1.94 9.93 5.30
CA ASP A 41 0.88 9.84 4.28
C ASP A 41 -0.49 9.48 4.88
N ASP A 42 -0.52 8.65 5.92
CA ASP A 42 -1.74 8.25 6.63
C ASP A 42 -2.44 9.43 7.32
N ASN A 43 -1.66 10.42 7.79
CA ASN A 43 -2.15 11.65 8.41
C ASN A 43 -2.51 12.76 7.41
N ARG A 44 -2.37 12.52 6.10
CA ARG A 44 -2.71 13.50 5.08
C ARG A 44 -4.21 13.76 5.04
N LEU A 45 -4.61 15.02 5.18
CA LEU A 45 -6.00 15.45 4.98
C LEU A 45 -6.41 15.39 3.50
N ILE A 46 -7.50 14.70 3.22
CA ILE A 46 -8.11 14.53 1.91
C ILE A 46 -9.56 15.02 1.98
N CYS A 47 -9.87 16.07 1.22
CA CYS A 47 -11.22 16.61 1.10
C CYS A 47 -11.92 16.09 -0.16
N LYS A 48 -13.12 15.52 0.01
CA LYS A 48 -14.00 15.10 -1.09
C LYS A 48 -15.26 15.94 -1.10
N LYS A 49 -15.82 16.16 -2.30
CA LYS A 49 -17.13 16.81 -2.47
C LYS A 49 -18.19 15.72 -2.50
N GLU A 50 -19.06 15.68 -1.50
CA GLU A 50 -20.18 14.77 -1.43
C GLU A 50 -21.45 15.49 -1.86
N ALA A 51 -22.19 14.89 -2.80
CA ALA A 51 -23.53 15.33 -3.18
C ALA A 51 -24.54 14.34 -2.59
N PRO A 52 -25.17 14.65 -1.45
CA PRO A 52 -26.18 13.75 -0.88
C PRO A 52 -27.37 13.63 -1.83
N THR A 53 -27.95 12.43 -1.90
CA THR A 53 -29.17 12.18 -2.68
C THR A 53 -30.32 13.03 -2.14
N GLY A 54 -31.07 13.70 -3.01
CA GLY A 54 -32.22 14.53 -2.64
C GLY A 54 -31.90 16.00 -2.34
N THR A 55 -30.65 16.45 -2.44
CA THR A 55 -30.29 17.87 -2.35
C THR A 55 -29.46 18.32 -3.56
N ARG A 56 -29.68 19.57 -3.99
CA ARG A 56 -28.89 20.20 -5.07
C ARG A 56 -27.57 20.80 -4.56
N PHE A 57 -27.37 20.81 -3.24
CA PHE A 57 -26.19 21.38 -2.61
C PHE A 57 -25.21 20.26 -2.22
N GLY A 58 -24.00 20.33 -2.77
CA GLY A 58 -22.90 19.46 -2.35
C GLY A 58 -22.18 20.04 -1.14
N LYS A 59 -21.72 19.17 -0.23
CA LYS A 59 -20.89 19.51 0.93
C LYS A 59 -19.45 19.04 0.72
N ARG A 60 -18.48 19.73 1.32
CA ARG A 60 -17.09 19.28 1.36
C ARG A 60 -16.86 18.54 2.67
N VAL A 61 -16.38 17.30 2.59
CA VAL A 61 -16.03 16.48 3.74
C VAL A 61 -14.54 16.19 3.68
N CYS A 62 -13.83 16.51 4.75
CA CYS A 62 -12.39 16.34 4.85
C CYS A 62 -12.09 15.33 5.97
N HIS A 63 -11.31 14.32 5.62
CA HIS A 63 -10.84 13.29 6.54
C HIS A 63 -9.38 12.99 6.27
N THR A 64 -8.68 12.43 7.25
CA THR A 64 -7.34 11.89 7.01
C THR A 64 -7.40 10.67 6.08
N LYS A 65 -6.27 10.29 5.47
CA LYS A 65 -6.21 9.07 4.67
C LYS A 65 -6.58 7.84 5.49
N ALA A 66 -6.07 7.74 6.71
CA ALA A 66 -6.39 6.65 7.64
C ALA A 66 -7.90 6.57 7.93
N GLU A 67 -8.56 7.71 8.17
CA GLU A 67 -10.01 7.77 8.38
C GLU A 67 -10.79 7.33 7.14
N TRP A 68 -10.39 7.78 5.94
CA TRP A 68 -11.02 7.34 4.70
C TRP A 68 -10.92 5.84 4.48
N ASP A 69 -9.80 5.23 4.86
CA ASP A 69 -9.60 3.79 4.73
C ASP A 69 -10.47 3.01 5.73
N GLN A 70 -10.65 3.53 6.96
CA GLN A 70 -11.60 2.98 7.92
C GLN A 70 -13.06 3.06 7.41
N ILE A 71 -13.46 4.22 6.89
CA ILE A 71 -14.81 4.43 6.31
C ILE A 71 -15.05 3.43 5.18
N ARG A 72 -14.08 3.27 4.26
CA ARG A 72 -14.18 2.29 3.16
C ARG A 72 -14.32 0.86 3.68
N ALA A 73 -13.49 0.48 4.65
CA ALA A 73 -13.53 -0.85 5.22
C ALA A 73 -14.88 -1.13 5.90
N GLN A 74 -15.45 -0.15 6.61
CA GLN A 74 -16.77 -0.25 7.20
C GLN A 74 -17.85 -0.40 6.12
N SER A 75 -17.89 0.50 5.13
CA SER A 75 -18.87 0.42 4.04
C SER A 75 -18.83 -0.91 3.29
N GLN A 76 -17.65 -1.51 3.11
CA GLN A 76 -17.52 -2.84 2.50
C GLN A 76 -18.11 -3.95 3.36
N ARG A 77 -17.91 -3.90 4.68
CA ARG A 77 -18.52 -4.87 5.62
C ARG A 77 -20.03 -4.76 5.61
N ASP A 78 -20.55 -3.54 5.73
CA ASP A 78 -21.99 -3.27 5.73
C ASP A 78 -22.63 -3.72 4.41
N ALA A 79 -21.98 -3.42 3.27
CA ALA A 79 -22.43 -3.87 1.96
C ALA A 79 -22.45 -5.40 1.85
N LYS A 80 -21.41 -6.07 2.37
CA LYS A 80 -21.34 -7.55 2.39
C LYS A 80 -22.45 -8.15 3.24
N GLU A 81 -22.70 -7.61 4.43
CA GLU A 81 -23.78 -8.06 5.31
C GLU A 81 -25.15 -7.95 4.61
N MET A 82 -25.39 -6.83 3.92
CA MET A 82 -26.64 -6.62 3.18
C MET A 82 -26.84 -7.60 2.02
N ILE A 83 -25.76 -8.06 1.39
CA ILE A 83 -25.78 -9.07 0.31
C ILE A 83 -26.00 -10.47 0.88
N ASP A 84 -25.29 -10.81 1.96
CA ASP A 84 -25.34 -12.14 2.57
C ASP A 84 -26.64 -12.39 3.35
N ARG A 85 -27.32 -11.31 3.79
CA ARG A 85 -28.57 -11.44 4.52
C ARG A 85 -29.63 -12.11 3.65
N PRO A 86 -30.21 -13.25 4.07
CA PRO A 86 -31.25 -13.91 3.30
C PRO A 86 -32.44 -12.95 3.17
N LYS A 87 -32.77 -12.57 1.92
CA LYS A 87 -34.03 -11.88 1.64
C LYS A 87 -35.13 -12.86 2.05
N ILE A 88 -35.96 -12.45 3.01
CA ILE A 88 -37.22 -13.13 3.29
C ILE A 88 -38.01 -13.08 1.98
N ASP A 89 -38.10 -14.23 1.34
CA ASP A 89 -38.98 -14.47 0.22
C ASP A 89 -40.41 -14.30 0.74
N ASP A 90 -41.03 -13.20 0.32
CA ASP A 90 -42.44 -12.87 0.54
C ASP A 90 -43.33 -13.62 -0.47
N SER A 91 -43.04 -14.92 -0.72
CA SER A 91 -43.87 -15.79 -1.56
C SER A 91 -44.73 -16.74 -0.74
N ARG A 92 -45.01 -16.40 0.53
CA ARG A 92 -45.91 -17.17 1.40
C ARG A 92 -47.19 -16.39 1.70
N GLY A 93 -48.20 -16.57 0.85
CA GLY A 93 -49.62 -16.38 1.20
C GLY A 93 -50.42 -15.56 0.21
#